data_AF-A0A7S2FPZ4-F1
#
_entry.id   AF-A0A7S2FPZ4-F1
#
_cell.length_a   1.000
_cell.length_b   1.000
_cell.length_c   1.000
_cell.angle_alpha   90.00
_cell.angle_beta   90.00
_cell.angle_gamma   90.00
#
_symmetry.space_group_name_H-M   'P 1'
#
loop_
_entity.id
_entity.type
_entity.pdbx_description
1 polymer ?
#
loop_
_entity_poly.entity_id
_entity_poly.type
_entity_poly.pdbx_seq_one_letter_code
_entity_poly.pdbx_strand_id
1 'polypeptide(L)'
;RMKRGASKKTGDGAKRAKTTTVESLPTPGSDDGNVPRLAGPGNVVLPPSAFQFCVISKGRPANVPRMHALFEGTGVRPTWIVGAGETAAYRAAGASDVRVGGGLCESRNMAIDIASAADKGKGRLCVQLSDDLSTVHFCESRKECSMSLAEWRRPNQEDANRLAREATEHALTPVGGAQLLEVGMRAPKLKLAGGYCTANRGFALRQPMWTFEHFIVGDFMVIDCRQSKTKGVGTAAGGEGDGGAATGEKEDCAGVSVGPQVVGPELPYRPTQWWRAVGDSPVTPGPLPRFDEGMKLKEDYDLTCQHIATYGGAARSNRIFVKAQHYTNEGGAVAVRNHALEQKTIKHLRRKWPGVFQDQRRKNEVIMKWLYRKPFLHEDVVKEFDGQKYKGWVDNFYAGGTSWNSAEQAGDMDLWHIRYEDGDAEDLGLAELAAVLVPPEEGAAVGS
;
A
#
# COMPACT_ATOMS: atom_id res chain seq x y z
N ARG A 1 -3.63 -44.58 19.62
CA ARG A 1 -4.35 -44.75 18.34
C ARG A 1 -5.86 -44.59 18.59
N MET A 2 -6.34 -43.35 18.77
CA MET A 2 -7.78 -43.07 19.00
C MET A 2 -8.42 -42.64 17.67
N LYS A 3 -9.37 -43.44 17.18
CA LYS A 3 -10.19 -43.14 16.00
C LYS A 3 -11.18 -42.04 16.37
N ARG A 4 -11.01 -40.84 15.80
CA ARG A 4 -12.06 -39.80 15.83
C ARG A 4 -13.16 -40.22 14.86
N GLY A 5 -14.36 -40.46 15.40
CA GLY A 5 -15.56 -40.75 14.61
C GLY A 5 -15.95 -39.56 13.73
N ALA A 6 -16.13 -39.82 12.44
CA ALA A 6 -16.67 -38.85 11.49
C ALA A 6 -18.18 -38.71 11.75
N SER A 7 -18.56 -37.63 12.44
CA SER A 7 -19.97 -37.21 12.51
C SER A 7 -20.36 -36.59 11.18
N LYS A 8 -21.24 -37.29 10.46
CA LYS A 8 -21.83 -36.87 9.19
C LYS A 8 -22.90 -35.82 9.49
N LYS A 9 -22.50 -34.55 9.66
CA LYS A 9 -23.46 -33.43 9.73
C LYS A 9 -24.11 -33.25 8.36
N THR A 10 -25.39 -33.57 8.27
CA THR A 10 -26.29 -33.18 7.18
C THR A 10 -26.30 -31.65 7.10
N GLY A 11 -25.84 -31.11 5.98
CA GLY A 11 -25.69 -29.67 5.79
C GLY A 11 -27.03 -28.99 5.61
N ASP A 12 -27.37 -28.09 6.53
CA ASP A 12 -28.34 -27.03 6.26
C ASP A 12 -27.84 -26.24 5.04
N GLY A 13 -28.68 -26.16 4.01
CA GLY A 13 -28.43 -25.40 2.79
C GLY A 13 -28.30 -23.91 3.11
N ALA A 14 -27.11 -23.48 3.52
CA ALA A 14 -26.82 -22.08 3.72
C ALA A 14 -27.00 -21.33 2.39
N LYS A 15 -28.03 -20.49 2.31
CA LYS A 15 -28.29 -19.60 1.19
C LYS A 15 -27.02 -18.76 0.95
N ARG A 16 -26.37 -18.98 -0.20
CA ARG A 16 -25.19 -18.23 -0.63
C ARG A 16 -25.58 -16.75 -0.82
N ALA A 17 -24.70 -15.83 -0.43
CA ALA A 17 -24.93 -14.40 -0.64
C ALA A 17 -25.25 -14.11 -2.11
N LYS A 18 -26.21 -13.21 -2.38
CA LYS A 18 -26.51 -12.76 -3.73
C LYS A 18 -25.31 -11.95 -4.25
N THR A 19 -24.71 -12.40 -5.34
CA THR A 19 -23.69 -11.64 -6.07
C THR A 19 -24.39 -10.80 -7.13
N THR A 20 -24.14 -9.49 -7.12
CA THR A 20 -24.56 -8.59 -8.20
C THR A 20 -23.33 -8.21 -9.00
N THR A 21 -23.40 -8.34 -10.32
CA THR A 21 -22.34 -7.88 -11.22
C THR A 21 -22.56 -6.40 -11.52
N VAL A 22 -21.54 -5.57 -11.27
CA VAL A 22 -21.56 -4.14 -11.63
C VAL A 22 -20.50 -3.94 -12.72
N GLU A 23 -20.93 -3.80 -13.97
CA GLU A 23 -20.04 -3.76 -15.15
C GLU A 23 -19.15 -2.51 -15.18
N SER A 24 -19.65 -1.38 -14.67
CA SER A 24 -18.90 -0.15 -14.44
C SER A 24 -19.57 0.69 -13.36
N LEU A 25 -18.78 1.46 -12.60
CA LEU A 25 -19.36 2.52 -11.76
C LEU A 25 -19.96 3.56 -12.72
N PRO A 26 -21.24 3.94 -12.58
CA PRO A 26 -21.85 4.88 -13.50
C PRO A 26 -21.13 6.22 -13.49
N THR A 27 -21.13 6.85 -14.66
CA THR A 27 -20.66 8.21 -14.83
C THR A 27 -21.51 9.17 -13.98
N PRO A 28 -20.94 10.30 -13.51
CA PRO A 28 -21.69 11.29 -12.74
C PRO A 28 -23.00 11.67 -13.46
N GLY A 29 -24.15 11.36 -12.86
CA GLY A 29 -25.48 11.74 -13.36
C GLY A 29 -26.41 10.60 -13.77
N SER A 30 -26.00 9.32 -13.79
CA SER A 30 -26.97 8.22 -13.91
C SER A 30 -27.42 7.75 -12.52
N ASP A 31 -28.73 7.81 -12.28
CA ASP A 31 -29.37 7.47 -11.00
C ASP A 31 -29.58 5.94 -10.85
N ASP A 32 -28.66 5.18 -11.45
CA ASP A 32 -28.70 3.72 -11.41
C ASP A 32 -28.19 3.30 -10.03
N GLY A 33 -29.13 3.08 -9.09
CA GLY A 33 -28.91 2.79 -7.67
C GLY A 33 -28.06 1.56 -7.30
N ASN A 34 -27.17 1.10 -8.19
CA ASN A 34 -26.19 0.03 -8.03
C ASN A 34 -24.76 0.52 -7.73
N VAL A 35 -24.53 1.83 -7.57
CA VAL A 35 -23.23 2.34 -7.09
C VAL A 35 -23.13 2.12 -5.59
N PRO A 36 -22.02 1.57 -5.08
CA PRO A 36 -21.69 1.76 -3.68
C PRO A 36 -21.79 3.25 -3.34
N ARG A 37 -22.53 3.62 -2.29
CA ARG A 37 -22.80 5.02 -1.84
C ARG A 37 -21.55 5.88 -1.54
N LEU A 38 -20.37 5.35 -1.83
CA LEU A 38 -19.05 5.87 -1.53
C LEU A 38 -18.62 7.03 -2.42
N ALA A 39 -19.21 7.15 -3.61
CA ALA A 39 -19.20 8.41 -4.32
C ALA A 39 -20.27 9.31 -3.70
N GLY A 40 -19.98 9.92 -2.55
CA GLY A 40 -20.81 11.03 -2.07
C GLY A 40 -21.01 12.07 -3.19
N PRO A 41 -22.07 12.88 -3.13
CA PRO A 41 -22.34 13.89 -4.15
C PRO A 41 -21.08 14.75 -4.38
N GLY A 42 -20.49 14.65 -5.58
CA GLY A 42 -19.24 15.34 -5.95
C GLY A 42 -18.00 14.47 -6.14
N ASN A 43 -18.02 13.17 -5.80
CA ASN A 43 -16.89 12.27 -6.04
C ASN A 43 -16.88 11.78 -7.50
N VAL A 44 -16.38 12.63 -8.40
CA VAL A 44 -16.12 12.24 -9.80
C VAL A 44 -15.01 11.21 -9.83
N VAL A 45 -15.32 9.98 -10.24
CA VAL A 45 -14.32 8.94 -10.52
C VAL A 45 -13.49 9.36 -11.74
N LEU A 46 -12.19 9.10 -11.71
CA LEU A 46 -11.34 9.40 -12.87
C LEU A 46 -11.69 8.48 -14.04
N PRO A 47 -11.58 8.96 -15.29
CA PRO A 47 -11.81 8.11 -16.45
C PRO A 47 -10.74 7.01 -16.54
N PRO A 48 -11.03 5.86 -17.20
CA PRO A 48 -10.07 4.77 -17.34
C PRO A 48 -8.73 5.20 -17.96
N SER A 49 -8.73 6.22 -18.83
CA SER A 49 -7.52 6.78 -19.45
C SER A 49 -6.55 7.46 -18.47
N ALA A 50 -7.00 7.81 -17.25
CA ALA A 50 -6.13 8.36 -16.20
C ALA A 50 -5.25 7.29 -15.52
N PHE A 51 -5.47 6.02 -15.84
CA PHE A 51 -4.78 4.88 -15.27
C PHE A 51 -3.92 4.18 -16.31
N GLN A 52 -2.79 3.64 -15.87
CA GLN A 52 -1.91 2.76 -16.62
C GLN A 52 -1.98 1.37 -15.97
N PHE A 53 -2.68 0.43 -16.61
CA PHE A 53 -2.81 -0.94 -16.11
C PHE A 53 -1.65 -1.80 -16.61
N CYS A 54 -0.93 -2.41 -15.68
CA CYS A 54 0.21 -3.29 -15.96
C CYS A 54 -0.04 -4.66 -15.33
N VAL A 55 -0.04 -5.72 -16.14
CA VAL A 55 -0.09 -7.11 -15.69
C VAL A 55 1.34 -7.65 -15.70
N ILE A 56 1.81 -8.09 -14.54
CA ILE A 56 3.14 -8.68 -14.38
C ILE A 56 2.99 -10.18 -14.39
N SER A 57 3.72 -10.85 -15.28
CA SER A 57 3.58 -12.29 -15.52
C SER A 57 4.92 -12.89 -15.95
N LYS A 58 5.15 -14.17 -15.67
CA LYS A 58 6.34 -14.89 -16.12
C LYS A 58 6.01 -16.34 -16.44
N GLY A 59 6.28 -16.76 -17.67
CA GLY A 59 6.11 -18.14 -18.13
C GLY A 59 4.66 -18.61 -18.24
N ARG A 60 3.69 -17.68 -18.28
CA ARG A 60 2.25 -17.98 -18.24
C ARG A 60 1.44 -17.25 -19.33
N PRO A 61 1.81 -17.36 -20.62
CA PRO A 61 1.06 -16.72 -21.71
C PRO A 61 -0.40 -17.20 -21.79
N ALA A 62 -0.70 -18.42 -21.33
CA ALA A 62 -2.07 -18.94 -21.29
C ALA A 62 -3.02 -18.16 -20.35
N ASN A 63 -2.49 -17.33 -19.43
CA ASN A 63 -3.31 -16.46 -18.58
C ASN A 63 -3.86 -15.23 -19.33
N VAL A 64 -3.35 -14.91 -20.52
CA VAL A 64 -3.72 -13.69 -21.26
C VAL A 64 -5.23 -13.59 -21.53
N PRO A 65 -5.91 -14.59 -22.13
CA PRO A 65 -7.35 -14.49 -22.40
C PRO A 65 -8.19 -14.31 -21.13
N ARG A 66 -7.85 -15.04 -20.06
CA ARG A 66 -8.54 -14.95 -18.78
C ARG A 66 -8.40 -13.57 -18.14
N MET A 67 -7.20 -12.99 -18.18
CA MET A 67 -6.96 -11.64 -17.66
C MET A 67 -7.67 -10.58 -18.51
N HIS A 68 -7.69 -10.73 -19.84
CA HIS A 68 -8.42 -9.82 -20.73
C HIS A 68 -9.93 -9.84 -20.48
N ALA A 69 -10.51 -11.00 -20.14
CA ALA A 69 -11.92 -11.11 -19.76
C ALA A 69 -12.29 -10.24 -18.54
N LEU A 70 -11.35 -9.99 -17.62
CA LEU A 70 -11.58 -9.08 -16.48
C LEU A 70 -11.73 -7.61 -16.92
N PHE A 71 -11.26 -7.26 -18.11
CA PHE A 71 -11.32 -5.91 -18.69
C PHE A 71 -12.37 -5.76 -19.78
N GLU A 72 -13.16 -6.80 -20.06
CA GLU A 72 -14.22 -6.74 -21.06
C GLU A 72 -15.21 -5.61 -20.73
N GLY A 73 -15.66 -4.88 -21.76
CA GLY A 73 -16.54 -3.71 -21.62
C GLY A 73 -15.89 -2.44 -21.04
N THR A 74 -14.67 -2.49 -20.50
CA THR A 74 -14.03 -1.32 -19.86
C THR A 74 -13.31 -0.36 -20.81
N GLY A 75 -13.09 -0.78 -22.06
CA GLY A 75 -12.27 -0.05 -23.04
C GLY A 75 -10.77 -0.06 -22.74
N VAL A 76 -10.33 -0.75 -21.68
CA VAL A 76 -8.91 -0.83 -21.29
C VAL A 76 -8.26 -2.10 -21.83
N ARG A 77 -7.00 -1.96 -22.25
CA ARG A 77 -6.09 -3.08 -22.54
C ARG A 77 -4.84 -2.92 -21.67
N PRO A 78 -4.53 -3.89 -20.79
CA PRO A 78 -3.36 -3.78 -19.94
C PRO A 78 -2.06 -3.99 -20.72
N THR A 79 -1.00 -3.31 -20.29
CA THR A 79 0.38 -3.59 -20.70
C THR A 79 0.87 -4.83 -19.96
N TRP A 80 1.40 -5.81 -20.68
CA TRP A 80 1.99 -7.01 -20.10
C TRP A 80 3.49 -6.81 -19.91
N ILE A 81 3.98 -6.98 -18.69
CA ILE A 81 5.42 -6.96 -18.39
C ILE A 81 5.83 -8.40 -18.10
N VAL A 82 6.65 -8.96 -18.99
CA VAL A 82 6.97 -10.39 -19.05
C VAL A 82 8.47 -10.66 -18.98
N GLY A 83 8.85 -11.92 -18.73
CA GLY A 83 10.25 -12.30 -18.70
C GLY A 83 10.95 -12.15 -20.06
N ALA A 84 12.28 -12.02 -20.02
CA ALA A 84 13.11 -12.03 -21.23
C ALA A 84 12.84 -13.29 -22.07
N GLY A 85 12.63 -13.10 -23.38
CA GLY A 85 12.32 -14.17 -24.33
C GLY A 85 10.85 -14.59 -24.41
N GLU A 86 9.95 -14.05 -23.57
CA GLU A 86 8.55 -14.49 -23.51
C GLU A 86 7.61 -13.69 -24.42
N THR A 87 8.08 -12.57 -24.99
CA THR A 87 7.24 -11.61 -25.74
C THR A 87 6.41 -12.25 -26.86
N ALA A 88 7.02 -13.14 -27.66
CA ALA A 88 6.34 -13.77 -28.78
C ALA A 88 5.17 -14.66 -28.31
N ALA A 89 5.35 -15.41 -27.23
CA ALA A 89 4.32 -16.30 -26.69
C ALA A 89 3.12 -15.51 -26.13
N TYR A 90 3.37 -14.40 -25.43
CA TYR A 90 2.28 -13.55 -24.91
C TYR A 90 1.51 -12.85 -26.03
N ARG A 91 2.21 -12.37 -27.08
CA ARG A 91 1.55 -11.81 -28.27
C ARG A 91 0.70 -12.84 -28.99
N ALA A 92 1.21 -14.06 -29.15
CA ALA A 92 0.46 -15.18 -29.74
C ALA A 92 -0.80 -15.53 -28.92
N ALA A 93 -0.76 -15.33 -27.60
CA ALA A 93 -1.90 -15.52 -26.71
C ALA A 93 -2.88 -14.32 -26.66
N GLY A 94 -2.62 -13.25 -27.43
CA GLY A 94 -3.53 -12.11 -27.59
C GLY A 94 -3.10 -10.83 -26.87
N ALA A 95 -1.93 -10.78 -26.22
CA ALA A 95 -1.47 -9.56 -25.56
C ALA A 95 -0.96 -8.53 -26.59
N SER A 96 -1.59 -7.36 -26.65
CA SER A 96 -1.27 -6.33 -27.65
C SER A 96 -0.06 -5.47 -27.29
N ASP A 97 0.06 -5.04 -26.03
CA ASP A 97 1.23 -4.31 -25.51
C ASP A 97 2.01 -5.23 -24.56
N VAL A 98 3.20 -5.63 -24.98
CA VAL A 98 4.07 -6.55 -24.24
C VAL A 98 5.46 -5.93 -24.13
N ARG A 99 5.94 -5.79 -22.90
CA ARG A 99 7.24 -5.25 -22.53
C ARG A 99 8.06 -6.34 -21.84
N VAL A 100 9.36 -6.34 -22.11
CA VAL A 100 10.30 -7.23 -21.43
C VAL A 100 10.72 -6.54 -20.14
N GLY A 101 10.31 -7.13 -19.02
CA GLY A 101 10.79 -6.79 -17.68
C GLY A 101 12.05 -7.55 -17.32
N GLY A 102 12.29 -7.68 -16.02
CA GLY A 102 13.36 -8.51 -15.47
C GLY A 102 12.85 -9.45 -14.38
N GLY A 103 13.44 -9.41 -13.20
CA GLY A 103 12.88 -9.98 -11.98
C GLY A 103 11.53 -9.34 -11.60
N LEU A 104 10.91 -9.86 -10.52
CA LEU A 104 9.62 -9.37 -10.05
C LEU A 104 9.66 -7.87 -9.72
N CYS A 105 10.61 -7.44 -8.87
CA CYS A 105 10.76 -6.04 -8.49
C CYS A 105 11.11 -5.14 -9.68
N GLU A 106 12.02 -5.57 -10.57
CA GLU A 106 12.37 -4.83 -11.81
C GLU A 106 11.13 -4.64 -12.71
N SER A 107 10.30 -5.67 -12.84
CA SER A 107 9.04 -5.60 -13.61
C SER A 107 8.02 -4.66 -12.96
N ARG A 108 7.93 -4.64 -11.63
CA ARG A 108 7.08 -3.69 -10.89
C ARG A 108 7.59 -2.26 -11.00
N ASN A 109 8.90 -2.06 -10.96
CA ASN A 109 9.57 -0.78 -11.20
C ASN A 109 9.31 -0.28 -12.62
N MET A 110 9.41 -1.15 -13.62
CA MET A 110 9.05 -0.82 -15.00
C MET A 110 7.60 -0.38 -15.15
N ALA A 111 6.65 -0.99 -14.40
CA ALA A 111 5.26 -0.55 -14.42
C ALA A 111 5.10 0.90 -13.92
N ILE A 112 5.86 1.28 -12.88
CA ILE A 112 5.91 2.66 -12.36
C ILE A 112 6.50 3.60 -13.42
N ASP A 113 7.57 3.18 -14.11
CA ASP A 113 8.22 4.00 -15.14
C ASP A 113 7.30 4.27 -16.33
N ILE A 114 6.62 3.23 -16.83
CA ILE A 114 5.64 3.37 -17.92
C ILE A 114 4.54 4.36 -17.52
N ALA A 115 4.01 4.24 -16.30
CA ALA A 115 2.97 5.12 -15.80
C ALA A 115 3.48 6.56 -15.60
N SER A 116 4.71 6.75 -15.10
CA SER A 116 5.31 8.07 -14.87
C SER A 116 5.64 8.80 -16.18
N ALA A 117 6.09 8.07 -17.20
CA ALA A 117 6.43 8.62 -18.50
C ALA A 117 5.21 8.95 -19.38
N ALA A 118 4.03 8.44 -19.01
CA ALA A 118 2.80 8.65 -19.76
C ALA A 118 2.42 10.15 -19.88
N ASP A 119 1.66 10.48 -20.93
CA ASP A 119 1.12 11.81 -21.20
C ASP A 119 2.18 12.92 -21.20
N LYS A 120 3.31 12.65 -21.89
CA LYS A 120 4.47 13.56 -22.00
C LYS A 120 5.08 13.88 -20.63
N GLY A 121 5.19 12.86 -19.76
CA GLY A 121 5.77 12.98 -18.42
C GLY A 121 4.84 13.56 -17.36
N LYS A 122 3.57 13.86 -17.68
CA LYS A 122 2.58 14.25 -16.65
C LYS A 122 2.29 13.08 -15.69
N GLY A 123 2.45 11.86 -16.18
CA GLY A 123 2.22 10.62 -15.45
C GLY A 123 0.74 10.24 -15.37
N ARG A 124 0.50 8.96 -15.12
CA ARG A 124 -0.81 8.35 -14.84
C ARG A 124 -0.77 7.62 -13.50
N LEU A 125 -1.93 7.19 -13.02
CA LEU A 125 -1.98 6.26 -11.88
C LEU A 125 -1.52 4.87 -12.35
N CYS A 126 -0.46 4.33 -11.78
CA CYS A 126 0.01 2.98 -12.07
C CYS A 126 -0.89 1.97 -11.35
N VAL A 127 -1.51 1.05 -12.08
CA VAL A 127 -2.25 -0.08 -11.51
C VAL A 127 -1.47 -1.35 -11.79
N GLN A 128 -0.95 -1.99 -10.74
CA GLN A 128 -0.20 -3.24 -10.87
C GLN A 128 -1.07 -4.43 -10.52
N LEU A 129 -1.01 -5.44 -11.39
CA LEU A 129 -1.81 -6.65 -11.32
C LEU A 129 -0.92 -7.88 -11.42
N SER A 130 -1.15 -8.87 -10.56
CA SER A 130 -0.66 -10.22 -10.79
C SER A 130 -1.50 -10.89 -11.88
N ASP A 131 -0.89 -11.66 -12.78
CA ASP A 131 -1.64 -12.50 -13.71
C ASP A 131 -2.36 -13.67 -13.01
N ASP A 132 -2.09 -13.92 -11.73
CA ASP A 132 -2.87 -14.86 -10.92
C ASP A 132 -4.19 -14.26 -10.41
N LEU A 133 -4.44 -12.96 -10.63
CA LEU A 133 -5.67 -12.29 -10.25
C LEU A 133 -6.88 -12.99 -10.89
N SER A 134 -7.80 -13.50 -10.09
CA SER A 134 -9.03 -14.13 -10.57
C SER A 134 -10.23 -13.20 -10.50
N THR A 135 -10.37 -12.47 -9.39
CA THR A 135 -11.53 -11.60 -9.18
C THR A 135 -11.16 -10.42 -8.26
N VAL A 136 -11.86 -9.31 -8.47
CA VAL A 136 -11.89 -8.15 -7.56
C VAL A 136 -13.33 -8.00 -7.09
N HIS A 137 -13.53 -7.95 -5.78
CA HIS A 137 -14.86 -7.78 -5.19
C HIS A 137 -14.87 -6.62 -4.23
N PHE A 138 -15.96 -5.88 -4.22
CA PHE A 138 -16.28 -4.93 -3.18
C PHE A 138 -17.39 -5.50 -2.31
N CYS A 139 -17.18 -5.56 -1.00
CA CYS A 139 -18.20 -6.01 -0.06
C CYS A 139 -18.68 -4.84 0.79
N GLU A 140 -19.99 -4.70 0.93
CA GLU A 140 -20.63 -3.73 1.80
C GLU A 140 -21.58 -4.42 2.78
N SER A 141 -21.83 -3.79 3.92
CA SER A 141 -22.85 -4.23 4.87
C SER A 141 -23.91 -3.14 4.99
N ARG A 142 -25.20 -3.49 4.98
CA ARG A 142 -26.29 -2.53 5.21
C ARG A 142 -26.19 -1.83 6.56
N LYS A 143 -25.57 -2.49 7.53
CA LYS A 143 -25.25 -1.94 8.85
C LYS A 143 -23.82 -1.43 8.83
N GLU A 144 -23.51 -0.51 7.92
CA GLU A 144 -22.18 0.10 7.91
C GLU A 144 -21.92 0.68 9.30
N CYS A 145 -21.03 0.01 10.04
CA CYS A 145 -20.54 0.53 11.29
C CYS A 145 -19.73 1.77 10.94
N SER A 146 -20.31 2.95 11.15
CA SER A 146 -19.62 4.24 11.26
C SER A 146 -18.70 4.27 12.51
N MET A 147 -18.08 3.14 12.84
CA MET A 147 -17.21 3.04 14.00
C MET A 147 -15.85 3.60 13.64
N SER A 148 -15.33 4.45 14.50
CA SER A 148 -13.94 4.88 14.43
C SER A 148 -12.97 3.71 14.72
N LEU A 149 -11.69 3.87 14.36
CA LEU A 149 -10.63 2.95 14.78
C LEU A 149 -10.56 2.81 16.31
N ALA A 150 -10.83 3.88 17.06
CA ALA A 150 -10.80 3.90 18.52
C ALA A 150 -11.92 3.05 19.16
N GLU A 151 -13.08 3.02 18.53
CA GLU A 151 -14.23 2.21 18.95
C GLU A 151 -14.14 0.76 18.46
N TRP A 152 -13.23 0.49 17.52
CA TRP A 152 -13.08 -0.84 16.96
C TRP A 152 -12.76 -1.86 18.05
N ARG A 153 -13.53 -2.94 18.07
CA ARG A 153 -13.26 -4.13 18.85
C ARG A 153 -13.24 -5.31 17.90
N ARG A 154 -12.25 -6.18 18.06
CA ARG A 154 -12.16 -7.39 17.26
C ARG A 154 -13.43 -8.22 17.49
N PRO A 155 -14.27 -8.44 16.46
CA PRO A 155 -15.44 -9.29 16.63
C PRO A 155 -15.00 -10.70 16.99
N ASN A 156 -15.86 -11.46 17.68
CA ASN A 156 -15.64 -12.90 17.75
C ASN A 156 -15.85 -13.53 16.35
N GLN A 157 -15.42 -14.79 16.18
CA GLN A 157 -15.48 -15.47 14.90
C GLN A 157 -16.92 -15.66 14.38
N GLU A 158 -17.87 -15.86 15.29
CA GLU A 158 -19.28 -16.06 14.94
C GLU A 158 -19.90 -14.78 14.37
N ASP A 159 -19.66 -13.65 15.01
CA ASP A 159 -20.08 -12.32 14.55
C ASP A 159 -19.48 -11.97 13.21
N ALA A 160 -18.18 -12.24 13.02
CA ALA A 160 -17.52 -12.05 11.73
C ALA A 160 -18.18 -12.92 10.64
N ASN A 161 -18.43 -14.19 10.91
CA ASN A 161 -19.08 -15.09 9.95
C ASN A 161 -20.53 -14.68 9.65
N ARG A 162 -21.27 -14.13 10.62
CA ARG A 162 -22.61 -13.58 10.41
C ARG A 162 -22.54 -12.36 9.49
N LEU A 163 -21.67 -11.39 9.77
CA LEU A 163 -21.50 -10.19 8.95
C LEU A 163 -21.08 -10.53 7.51
N ALA A 164 -20.17 -11.49 7.33
CA ALA A 164 -19.77 -11.94 6.00
C ALA A 164 -20.93 -12.55 5.19
N ARG A 165 -21.89 -13.21 5.85
CA ARG A 165 -23.09 -13.77 5.21
C ARG A 165 -24.15 -12.71 4.87
N GLU A 166 -24.24 -11.67 5.70
CA GLU A 166 -25.18 -10.55 5.52
C GLU A 166 -24.66 -9.49 4.53
N ALA A 167 -23.37 -9.52 4.20
CA ALA A 167 -22.76 -8.58 3.28
C ALA A 167 -23.28 -8.73 1.85
N THR A 168 -23.45 -7.60 1.18
CA THR A 168 -23.68 -7.56 -0.27
C THR A 168 -22.32 -7.55 -0.96
N GLU A 169 -22.16 -8.39 -1.99
CA GLU A 169 -20.93 -8.50 -2.74
C GLU A 169 -21.15 -8.03 -4.17
N HIS A 170 -20.31 -7.09 -4.57
CA HIS A 170 -20.26 -6.50 -5.88
C HIS A 170 -19.01 -7.00 -6.59
N ALA A 171 -19.17 -7.70 -7.71
CA ALA A 171 -18.05 -8.00 -8.58
C ALA A 171 -17.60 -6.71 -9.28
N LEU A 172 -16.31 -6.40 -9.22
CA LEU A 172 -15.72 -5.23 -9.88
C LEU A 172 -14.78 -5.67 -10.99
N THR A 173 -14.74 -4.87 -12.06
CA THR A 173 -13.61 -4.90 -13.00
C THR A 173 -12.35 -4.34 -12.31
N PRO A 174 -11.14 -4.65 -12.79
CA PRO A 174 -9.91 -4.01 -12.32
C PRO A 174 -9.98 -2.49 -12.41
N VAL A 175 -10.68 -1.95 -13.41
CA VAL A 175 -10.90 -0.51 -13.57
C VAL A 175 -11.74 0.06 -12.44
N GLY A 176 -12.91 -0.54 -12.15
CA GLY A 176 -13.77 -0.12 -11.05
C GLY A 176 -13.08 -0.23 -9.69
N GLY A 177 -12.30 -1.29 -9.47
CA GLY A 177 -11.49 -1.47 -8.27
C GLY A 177 -10.43 -0.37 -8.11
N ALA A 178 -9.72 -0.02 -9.19
CA ALA A 178 -8.68 0.99 -9.16
C ALA A 178 -9.25 2.40 -8.93
N GLN A 179 -10.39 2.72 -9.55
CA GLN A 179 -11.11 3.97 -9.33
C GLN A 179 -11.53 4.13 -7.86
N LEU A 180 -12.04 3.05 -7.25
CA LEU A 180 -12.44 3.10 -5.84
C LEU A 180 -11.24 3.28 -4.90
N LEU A 181 -10.11 2.60 -5.18
CA LEU A 181 -8.87 2.78 -4.43
C LEU A 181 -8.34 4.22 -4.53
N GLU A 182 -8.37 4.81 -5.73
CA GLU A 182 -7.94 6.18 -5.97
C GLU A 182 -8.77 7.19 -5.16
N VAL A 183 -10.09 7.01 -5.06
CA VAL A 183 -10.94 7.85 -4.20
C VAL A 183 -10.47 7.82 -2.74
N GLY A 184 -10.08 6.65 -2.24
CA GLY A 184 -9.54 6.49 -0.88
C GLY A 184 -8.19 7.19 -0.66
N MET A 185 -7.45 7.50 -1.73
CA MET A 185 -6.16 8.20 -1.65
C MET A 185 -6.31 9.72 -1.60
N ARG A 186 -7.37 10.29 -2.18
CA ARG A 186 -7.51 11.75 -2.41
C ARG A 186 -7.51 12.57 -1.13
N ALA A 187 -8.45 12.28 -0.23
CA ALA A 187 -8.62 13.05 1.01
C ALA A 187 -7.35 13.07 1.88
N PRO A 188 -6.69 11.94 2.15
CA PRO A 188 -5.44 11.93 2.90
C PRO A 188 -4.19 12.25 2.05
N LYS A 189 -4.35 12.56 0.75
CA LYS A 189 -3.26 12.86 -0.20
C LYS A 189 -2.18 11.77 -0.29
N LEU A 190 -2.60 10.50 -0.19
CA LEU A 190 -1.68 9.36 -0.20
C LEU A 190 -1.28 8.98 -1.64
N LYS A 191 -0.15 8.28 -1.76
CA LYS A 191 0.44 7.88 -3.05
C LYS A 191 0.36 6.38 -3.36
N LEU A 192 -0.16 5.58 -2.42
CA LEU A 192 -0.32 4.14 -2.57
C LEU A 192 -1.68 3.70 -2.01
N ALA A 193 -2.33 2.79 -2.71
CA ALA A 193 -3.53 2.11 -2.23
C ALA A 193 -3.60 0.64 -2.66
N GLY A 194 -4.33 -0.17 -1.89
CA GLY A 194 -4.57 -1.56 -2.22
C GLY A 194 -5.73 -2.20 -1.45
N GLY A 195 -6.01 -3.46 -1.78
CA GLY A 195 -7.08 -4.24 -1.15
C GLY A 195 -6.69 -4.88 0.18
N TYR A 196 -7.68 -5.48 0.84
CA TYR A 196 -7.52 -6.17 2.11
C TYR A 196 -6.87 -7.56 1.93
N CYS A 197 -5.88 -7.87 2.77
CA CYS A 197 -5.06 -9.08 2.65
C CYS A 197 -5.67 -10.36 3.24
N THR A 198 -6.77 -10.27 3.98
CA THR A 198 -7.35 -11.45 4.63
C THR A 198 -8.62 -11.90 3.94
N ALA A 199 -8.78 -13.21 3.80
CA ALA A 199 -9.98 -13.81 3.20
C ALA A 199 -11.23 -13.66 4.08
N ASN A 200 -11.09 -13.30 5.37
CA ASN A 200 -12.22 -13.19 6.26
C ASN A 200 -12.86 -11.80 6.16
N ARG A 201 -13.89 -11.72 5.31
CA ARG A 201 -14.68 -10.52 5.05
C ARG A 201 -15.32 -9.94 6.30
N GLY A 202 -15.77 -10.78 7.22
CA GLY A 202 -16.43 -10.36 8.44
C GLY A 202 -15.55 -9.50 9.35
N PHE A 203 -14.28 -9.87 9.48
CA PHE A 203 -13.30 -9.05 10.22
C PHE A 203 -13.07 -7.71 9.52
N ALA A 204 -12.94 -7.71 8.20
CA ALA A 204 -12.73 -6.50 7.43
C ALA A 204 -13.92 -5.54 7.56
N LEU A 205 -15.15 -6.06 7.43
CA LEU A 205 -16.40 -5.30 7.50
C LEU A 205 -16.61 -4.61 8.86
N ARG A 206 -15.97 -5.10 9.92
CA ARG A 206 -15.96 -4.42 11.22
C ARG A 206 -14.97 -3.28 11.31
N GLN A 207 -13.90 -3.28 10.52
CA GLN A 207 -12.94 -2.18 10.47
C GLN A 207 -13.51 -1.01 9.67
N PRO A 208 -13.03 0.22 9.89
CA PRO A 208 -13.34 1.32 8.98
C PRO A 208 -13.01 0.93 7.53
N MET A 209 -13.74 1.49 6.58
CA MET A 209 -13.50 1.17 5.17
C MET A 209 -12.05 1.45 4.77
N TRP A 210 -11.51 2.57 5.23
CA TRP A 210 -10.14 2.99 4.94
C TRP A 210 -9.28 2.90 6.18
N THR A 211 -8.07 2.37 6.01
CA THR A 211 -7.00 2.36 7.00
C THR A 211 -5.70 2.73 6.32
N PHE A 212 -4.82 3.47 6.99
CA PHE A 212 -3.71 4.14 6.30
C PHE A 212 -2.31 3.68 6.73
N GLU A 213 -2.19 2.91 7.82
CA GLU A 213 -0.91 2.44 8.36
C GLU A 213 -0.79 0.91 8.34
N HIS A 214 -1.42 0.29 7.34
CA HIS A 214 -1.53 -1.15 7.24
C HIS A 214 -0.97 -1.67 5.92
N PHE A 215 -0.49 -2.92 5.97
CA PHE A 215 -0.07 -3.67 4.79
C PHE A 215 -1.17 -3.72 3.72
N ILE A 216 -0.82 -3.39 2.48
CA ILE A 216 -1.65 -3.58 1.29
C ILE A 216 -1.16 -4.78 0.47
N VAL A 217 -2.08 -5.48 -0.21
CA VAL A 217 -1.75 -6.68 -0.98
C VAL A 217 -1.03 -6.35 -2.28
N GLY A 218 0.05 -7.09 -2.58
CA GLY A 218 0.86 -6.94 -3.80
C GLY A 218 0.16 -7.23 -5.14
N ASP A 219 -0.97 -7.94 -5.12
CA ASP A 219 -1.60 -8.53 -6.31
C ASP A 219 -2.54 -7.57 -7.07
N PHE A 220 -2.98 -6.50 -6.39
CA PHE A 220 -3.83 -5.45 -6.93
C PHE A 220 -3.59 -4.16 -6.14
N MET A 221 -2.82 -3.24 -6.71
CA MET A 221 -2.46 -1.97 -6.07
C MET A 221 -2.52 -0.80 -7.06
N VAL A 222 -2.71 0.41 -6.52
CA VAL A 222 -2.70 1.67 -7.25
C VAL A 222 -1.61 2.57 -6.68
N ILE A 223 -0.73 3.08 -7.53
CA ILE A 223 0.37 3.99 -7.19
C ILE A 223 0.19 5.29 -7.95
N ASP A 224 0.18 6.42 -7.24
CA ASP A 224 0.03 7.73 -7.88
C ASP A 224 1.39 8.23 -8.40
N CYS A 225 1.63 7.99 -9.69
CA CYS A 225 2.84 8.39 -10.41
C CYS A 225 2.71 9.74 -11.12
N ARG A 226 1.62 10.50 -10.87
CA ARG A 226 1.46 11.82 -11.46
C ARG A 226 2.42 12.78 -10.79
N GLN A 227 3.10 13.59 -11.60
CA GLN A 227 3.97 14.64 -11.07
C GLN A 227 3.14 15.66 -10.30
N SER A 228 3.55 15.97 -9.08
CA SER A 228 3.03 17.17 -8.42
C SER A 228 3.43 18.34 -9.29
N LYS A 229 2.47 19.20 -9.65
CA LYS A 229 2.81 20.53 -10.17
C LYS A 229 3.49 21.27 -9.02
N THR A 230 4.80 21.10 -8.87
CA THR A 230 5.59 22.07 -8.12
C THR A 230 5.30 23.38 -8.82
N LYS A 231 4.57 24.30 -8.15
CA LYS A 231 4.53 25.68 -8.59
C LYS A 231 6.00 26.06 -8.66
N GLY A 232 6.55 26.11 -9.87
CA GLY A 232 7.91 26.59 -10.06
C GLY A 232 7.95 27.89 -9.29
N VAL A 233 8.76 27.94 -8.25
CA VAL A 233 9.06 29.20 -7.58
C VAL A 233 9.74 29.96 -8.69
N GLY A 234 8.95 30.78 -9.40
CA GLY A 234 9.44 31.60 -10.48
C GLY A 234 10.49 32.46 -9.83
N THR A 235 11.76 32.14 -10.05
CA THR A 235 12.82 33.10 -9.90
C THR A 235 12.42 34.23 -10.84
N ALA A 236 11.87 35.28 -10.26
CA ALA A 236 11.58 36.52 -10.95
C ALA A 236 12.92 37.06 -11.45
N ALA A 237 13.35 36.57 -12.61
CA ALA A 237 14.42 37.17 -13.37
C ALA A 237 13.82 38.46 -13.90
N GLY A 238 14.15 39.57 -13.23
CA GLY A 238 13.86 40.91 -13.70
C GLY A 238 14.45 41.08 -15.09
N GLY A 239 13.57 41.26 -16.06
CA GLY A 239 13.91 41.64 -17.43
C GLY A 239 12.88 42.68 -17.87
N GLU A 240 13.17 43.95 -17.57
CA GLU A 240 12.61 45.07 -18.31
C GLU A 240 13.12 44.99 -19.76
N GLY A 241 12.24 45.10 -20.76
CA GLY A 241 12.68 45.11 -22.16
C GLY A 241 11.60 44.82 -23.20
N ASP A 242 10.61 45.71 -23.27
CA ASP A 242 9.91 46.28 -24.43
C ASP A 242 9.61 45.48 -25.73
N GLY A 243 8.35 45.61 -26.16
CA GLY A 243 7.95 45.84 -27.56
C GLY A 243 7.89 44.66 -28.56
N GLY A 244 6.70 44.08 -28.77
CA GLY A 244 6.45 43.27 -29.97
C GLY A 244 5.08 42.60 -30.03
N ALA A 245 4.11 43.26 -30.67
CA ALA A 245 2.78 42.73 -30.92
C ALA A 245 2.81 41.62 -32.00
N ALA A 246 2.32 40.43 -31.66
CA ALA A 246 1.98 39.39 -32.62
C ALA A 246 0.69 38.67 -32.17
N THR A 247 -0.37 38.90 -32.93
CA THR A 247 -1.68 38.24 -32.82
C THR A 247 -1.58 36.83 -33.39
N GLY A 248 -1.61 35.81 -32.53
CA GLY A 248 -1.73 34.41 -32.91
C GLY A 248 -2.89 33.77 -32.15
N GLU A 249 -3.87 33.28 -32.90
CA GLU A 249 -5.08 32.61 -32.42
C GLU A 249 -4.73 31.43 -31.50
N LYS A 250 -5.21 31.49 -30.26
CA LYS A 250 -5.19 30.37 -29.32
C LYS A 250 -6.48 29.58 -29.49
N GLU A 251 -6.34 28.31 -29.87
CA GLU A 251 -7.43 27.34 -29.75
C GLU A 251 -7.74 27.13 -28.26
N ASP A 252 -8.93 27.60 -27.87
CA ASP A 252 -9.50 27.41 -26.55
C ASP A 252 -9.84 25.94 -26.33
N CYS A 253 -8.96 25.23 -25.61
CA CYS A 253 -9.35 24.00 -24.93
C CYS A 253 -10.29 24.39 -23.78
N ALA A 254 -11.59 24.25 -24.02
CA ALA A 254 -12.66 24.49 -23.05
C ALA A 254 -12.32 23.90 -21.67
N GLY A 255 -12.07 24.80 -20.71
CA GLY A 255 -11.86 24.45 -19.32
C GLY A 255 -13.15 23.91 -18.73
N VAL A 256 -13.13 22.64 -18.30
CA VAL A 256 -14.16 22.10 -17.41
C VAL A 256 -14.06 22.85 -16.08
N SER A 257 -15.00 23.78 -15.86
CA SER A 257 -15.14 24.46 -14.57
C SER A 257 -15.63 23.44 -13.54
N VAL A 258 -14.72 22.94 -12.71
CA VAL A 258 -15.09 22.11 -11.56
C VAL A 258 -15.71 23.06 -10.53
N GLY A 259 -17.03 22.92 -10.30
CA GLY A 259 -17.75 23.70 -9.29
C GLY A 259 -17.19 23.51 -7.87
N PRO A 260 -17.61 24.33 -6.91
CA PRO A 260 -17.09 24.29 -5.54
C PRO A 260 -17.24 22.89 -4.94
N GLN A 261 -16.11 22.28 -4.55
CA GLN A 261 -16.10 21.00 -3.86
C GLN A 261 -16.90 21.12 -2.57
N VAL A 262 -18.00 20.37 -2.47
CA VAL A 262 -18.65 20.10 -1.19
C VAL A 262 -17.67 19.26 -0.39
N VAL A 263 -17.02 19.90 0.59
CA VAL A 263 -16.12 19.20 1.51
C VAL A 263 -16.99 18.28 2.35
N GLY A 264 -16.93 16.98 2.06
CA GLY A 264 -17.54 15.96 2.92
C GLY A 264 -17.02 16.09 4.36
N PRO A 265 -17.70 15.51 5.36
CA PRO A 265 -17.26 15.60 6.75
C PRO A 265 -15.79 15.19 6.84
N GLU A 266 -14.95 16.08 7.39
CA GLU A 266 -13.53 15.80 7.60
C GLU A 266 -13.41 14.45 8.30
N LEU A 267 -12.86 13.46 7.60
CA LEU A 267 -12.52 12.20 8.24
C LEU A 267 -11.54 12.55 9.37
N PRO A 268 -11.78 12.15 10.63
CA PRO A 268 -10.95 12.51 11.78
C PRO A 268 -9.57 11.82 11.77
N TYR A 269 -9.06 11.43 10.60
CA TYR A 269 -7.74 10.86 10.47
C TYR A 269 -6.70 11.96 10.68
N ARG A 270 -6.24 12.05 11.93
CA ARG A 270 -5.01 12.72 12.29
C ARG A 270 -3.91 11.68 12.13
N PRO A 271 -2.95 11.86 11.20
CA PRO A 271 -1.70 11.09 11.23
C PRO A 271 -1.18 11.11 12.67
N THR A 272 -0.67 9.97 13.14
CA THR A 272 -0.15 9.85 14.50
C THR A 272 0.75 11.06 14.84
N GLN A 273 0.55 11.64 16.03
CA GLN A 273 1.20 12.89 16.47
C GLN A 273 2.74 12.87 16.35
N TRP A 274 3.33 11.68 16.25
CA TRP A 274 4.72 11.38 15.95
C TRP A 274 5.31 12.19 14.79
N TRP A 275 4.60 12.39 13.67
CA TRP A 275 5.16 13.14 12.53
C TRP A 275 5.33 14.64 12.82
N ARG A 276 4.51 15.20 13.72
CA ARG A 276 4.62 16.62 14.11
C ARG A 276 5.75 16.90 15.09
N ALA A 277 6.15 15.90 15.89
CA ALA A 277 7.20 16.07 16.90
C ALA A 277 8.61 16.19 16.29
N VAL A 278 8.82 15.68 15.07
CA VAL A 278 10.13 15.72 14.37
C VAL A 278 10.30 17.01 13.54
N GLY A 279 9.42 18.00 13.74
CA GLY A 279 9.46 19.28 13.03
C GLY A 279 8.81 19.19 11.65
N ASP A 280 7.80 20.03 11.44
CA ASP A 280 7.05 20.23 10.19
C ASP A 280 7.93 20.87 9.08
N SER A 281 9.15 20.37 8.85
CA SER A 281 9.84 20.69 7.61
C SER A 281 9.08 19.97 6.49
N PRO A 282 8.46 20.68 5.52
CA PRO A 282 7.79 20.02 4.41
C PRO A 282 8.85 19.19 3.70
N VAL A 283 8.82 17.87 3.91
CA VAL A 283 9.67 16.94 3.18
C VAL A 283 9.36 17.22 1.72
N THR A 284 10.28 17.88 1.03
CA THR A 284 10.23 18.02 -0.42
C THR A 284 10.07 16.61 -0.95
N PRO A 285 8.96 16.29 -1.63
CA PRO A 285 8.66 14.92 -1.98
C PRO A 285 9.84 14.39 -2.78
N GLY A 286 10.56 13.46 -2.17
CA GLY A 286 11.66 12.75 -2.82
C GLY A 286 11.15 11.97 -4.03
N PRO A 287 12.05 11.26 -4.73
CA PRO A 287 11.61 10.36 -5.78
C PRO A 287 10.55 9.39 -5.26
N LEU A 288 9.59 9.05 -6.12
CA LEU A 288 8.55 8.07 -5.80
C LEU A 288 9.21 6.76 -5.33
N PRO A 289 8.76 6.16 -4.20
CA PRO A 289 9.26 4.88 -3.72
C PRO A 289 9.32 3.81 -4.81
N ARG A 290 10.35 2.96 -4.75
CA ARG A 290 10.65 1.92 -5.73
C ARG A 290 10.73 0.57 -5.06
N PHE A 291 10.42 -0.49 -5.79
CA PHE A 291 10.65 -1.84 -5.31
C PHE A 291 12.15 -2.12 -5.22
N ASP A 292 12.57 -2.69 -4.08
CA ASP A 292 13.95 -3.11 -3.86
C ASP A 292 14.27 -4.35 -4.71
N GLU A 293 15.11 -4.18 -5.74
CA GLU A 293 15.45 -5.26 -6.70
C GLU A 293 16.29 -6.40 -6.09
N GLY A 294 16.89 -6.14 -4.92
CA GLY A 294 17.53 -7.14 -4.08
C GLY A 294 16.54 -8.07 -3.38
N MET A 295 15.27 -7.66 -3.23
CA MET A 295 14.22 -8.49 -2.67
C MET A 295 13.60 -9.41 -3.73
N LYS A 296 13.40 -10.68 -3.37
CA LYS A 296 12.77 -11.69 -4.24
C LYS A 296 11.37 -12.10 -3.79
N LEU A 297 10.99 -11.75 -2.57
CA LEU A 297 9.70 -12.04 -1.94
C LEU A 297 9.33 -10.85 -1.04
N LYS A 298 8.05 -10.73 -0.68
CA LYS A 298 7.54 -9.74 0.30
C LYS A 298 7.92 -8.29 -0.06
N GLU A 299 8.07 -8.01 -1.34
CA GLU A 299 8.43 -6.69 -1.86
C GLU A 299 7.30 -5.65 -1.64
N ASP A 300 6.06 -6.12 -1.55
CA ASP A 300 4.87 -5.34 -1.24
C ASP A 300 4.87 -4.80 0.20
N TYR A 301 5.40 -5.56 1.16
CA TYR A 301 5.61 -5.08 2.53
C TYR A 301 6.60 -3.93 2.58
N ASP A 302 7.72 -4.05 1.87
CA ASP A 302 8.74 -3.01 1.80
C ASP A 302 8.19 -1.75 1.16
N LEU A 303 7.55 -1.87 -0.02
CA LEU A 303 6.94 -0.71 -0.69
C LEU A 303 5.89 -0.03 0.20
N THR A 304 5.05 -0.80 0.89
CA THR A 304 4.07 -0.23 1.82
C THR A 304 4.76 0.59 2.91
N CYS A 305 5.82 0.06 3.52
CA CYS A 305 6.59 0.77 4.54
C CYS A 305 7.25 2.04 3.99
N GLN A 306 7.83 1.98 2.78
CA GLN A 306 8.40 3.17 2.12
C GLN A 306 7.34 4.27 1.93
N HIS A 307 6.13 3.92 1.49
CA HIS A 307 5.05 4.90 1.31
C HIS A 307 4.53 5.47 2.63
N ILE A 308 4.41 4.65 3.68
CA ILE A 308 4.02 5.18 5.00
C ILE A 308 5.11 6.10 5.54
N ALA A 309 6.39 5.75 5.38
CA ALA A 309 7.51 6.59 5.79
C ALA A 309 7.57 7.91 5.01
N THR A 310 7.31 7.88 3.71
CA THR A 310 7.49 9.05 2.81
C THR A 310 6.27 9.96 2.79
N TYR A 311 5.07 9.39 2.82
CA TYR A 311 3.80 10.11 2.60
C TYR A 311 2.85 10.04 3.79
N GLY A 312 3.28 9.49 4.92
CA GLY A 312 2.47 9.35 6.13
C GLY A 312 1.39 8.27 6.05
N GLY A 313 1.31 7.51 4.95
CA GLY A 313 0.35 6.40 4.85
C GLY A 313 0.31 5.65 3.50
N ALA A 314 -0.45 4.56 3.51
CA ALA A 314 -0.88 3.79 2.35
C ALA A 314 -2.37 3.41 2.53
N ALA A 315 -3.23 3.80 1.59
CA ALA A 315 -4.67 3.61 1.71
C ALA A 315 -5.07 2.15 1.46
N ARG A 316 -5.38 1.42 2.52
CA ARG A 316 -5.96 0.07 2.41
C ARG A 316 -7.48 0.15 2.48
N SER A 317 -8.15 -0.40 1.46
CA SER A 317 -9.58 -0.66 1.52
C SER A 317 -9.86 -1.97 2.24
N ASN A 318 -10.57 -1.91 3.37
CA ASN A 318 -11.09 -3.08 4.09
C ASN A 318 -12.42 -3.59 3.50
N ARG A 319 -12.73 -3.19 2.27
CA ARG A 319 -13.93 -3.57 1.52
C ARG A 319 -13.63 -4.14 0.15
N ILE A 320 -12.44 -3.86 -0.41
CA ILE A 320 -11.96 -4.48 -1.64
C ILE A 320 -11.20 -5.76 -1.32
N PHE A 321 -11.67 -6.86 -1.86
CA PHE A 321 -11.09 -8.18 -1.73
C PHE A 321 -10.60 -8.65 -3.08
N VAL A 322 -9.38 -9.17 -3.07
CA VAL A 322 -8.71 -9.70 -4.25
C VAL A 322 -8.55 -11.19 -4.06
N LYS A 323 -8.97 -11.96 -5.06
CA LYS A 323 -8.69 -13.39 -5.11
C LYS A 323 -7.62 -13.61 -6.17
N ALA A 324 -6.50 -14.19 -5.77
CA ALA A 324 -5.42 -14.57 -6.68
C ALA A 324 -4.96 -16.01 -6.40
N GLN A 325 -4.48 -16.71 -7.43
CA GLN A 325 -4.07 -18.12 -7.39
C GLN A 325 -2.60 -18.32 -6.95
N HIS A 326 -2.17 -17.63 -5.88
CA HIS A 326 -0.74 -17.48 -5.53
C HIS A 326 -0.01 -18.69 -4.92
N TYR A 327 -0.72 -19.76 -4.55
CA TYR A 327 -0.12 -20.88 -3.80
C TYR A 327 -0.04 -22.19 -4.56
N THR A 328 -0.76 -22.31 -5.67
CA THR A 328 -0.90 -23.59 -6.40
C THR A 328 -0.37 -23.52 -7.82
N ASN A 329 -0.15 -22.31 -8.35
CA ASN A 329 0.27 -22.15 -9.72
C ASN A 329 1.78 -22.28 -9.84
N GLU A 330 2.22 -23.07 -10.81
CA GLU A 330 3.63 -23.18 -11.17
C GLU A 330 4.14 -21.86 -11.77
N GLY A 331 5.43 -21.56 -11.54
CA GLY A 331 6.07 -20.34 -12.05
C GLY A 331 6.10 -19.17 -11.05
N GLY A 332 6.48 -18.00 -11.56
CA GLY A 332 6.53 -16.74 -10.78
C GLY A 332 7.31 -16.84 -9.47
N ALA A 333 6.76 -16.23 -8.40
CA ALA A 333 7.36 -16.26 -7.07
C ALA A 333 7.35 -17.67 -6.44
N VAL A 334 6.43 -18.54 -6.84
CA VAL A 334 6.34 -19.92 -6.32
C VAL A 334 7.59 -20.72 -6.71
N ALA A 335 8.09 -20.54 -7.94
CA ALA A 335 9.26 -21.27 -8.44
C ALA A 335 10.55 -21.01 -7.66
N VAL A 336 10.70 -19.83 -7.05
CA VAL A 336 11.89 -19.46 -6.27
C VAL A 336 11.66 -19.52 -4.76
N ARG A 337 10.41 -19.65 -4.31
CA ARG A 337 10.05 -19.60 -2.89
C ARG A 337 10.55 -20.84 -2.17
N ASN A 338 11.32 -20.62 -1.12
CA ASN A 338 11.72 -21.65 -0.17
C ASN A 338 11.91 -21.03 1.22
N HIS A 339 11.97 -21.87 2.24
CA HIS A 339 12.06 -21.42 3.64
C HIS A 339 13.29 -20.54 3.90
N ALA A 340 14.45 -20.88 3.32
CA ALA A 340 15.68 -20.11 3.52
C ALA A 340 15.57 -18.70 2.91
N LEU A 341 15.01 -18.58 1.70
CA LEU A 341 14.79 -17.30 1.04
C LEU A 341 13.75 -16.45 1.77
N GLU A 342 12.67 -17.04 2.28
CA GLU A 342 11.68 -16.32 3.08
C GLU A 342 12.28 -15.77 4.37
N GLN A 343 13.06 -16.57 5.09
CA GLN A 343 13.74 -16.13 6.32
C GLN A 343 14.79 -15.05 6.02
N LYS A 344 15.57 -15.19 4.94
CA LYS A 344 16.51 -14.15 4.48
C LYS A 344 15.78 -12.83 4.20
N THR A 345 14.63 -12.90 3.53
CA THR A 345 13.80 -11.74 3.20
C THR A 345 13.20 -11.10 4.46
N ILE A 346 12.70 -11.90 5.41
CA ILE A 346 12.19 -11.39 6.69
C ILE A 346 13.30 -10.70 7.50
N LYS A 347 14.50 -11.29 7.55
CA LYS A 347 15.66 -10.66 8.19
C LYS A 347 16.01 -9.32 7.53
N HIS A 348 15.97 -9.26 6.19
CA HIS A 348 16.18 -8.02 5.45
C HIS A 348 15.11 -6.96 5.81
N LEU A 349 13.83 -7.32 5.80
CA LEU A 349 12.72 -6.44 6.18
C LEU A 349 12.86 -5.91 7.61
N ARG A 350 13.23 -6.76 8.58
CA ARG A 350 13.43 -6.35 9.97
C ARG A 350 14.58 -5.39 10.16
N ARG A 351 15.66 -5.57 9.39
CA ARG A 351 16.81 -4.66 9.41
C ARG A 351 16.45 -3.31 8.77
N LYS A 352 15.72 -3.33 7.65
CA LYS A 352 15.30 -2.12 6.93
C LYS A 352 14.21 -1.33 7.66
N TRP A 353 13.32 -2.05 8.37
CA TRP A 353 12.18 -1.50 9.11
C TRP A 353 12.15 -2.04 10.54
N PRO A 354 13.09 -1.59 11.40
CA PRO A 354 13.20 -2.08 12.77
C PRO A 354 11.89 -1.90 13.54
N GLY A 355 11.47 -2.97 14.23
CA GLY A 355 10.24 -3.02 15.04
C GLY A 355 8.92 -3.21 14.26
N VAL A 356 8.90 -2.98 12.95
CA VAL A 356 7.66 -3.03 12.14
C VAL A 356 7.14 -4.47 11.95
N PHE A 357 8.03 -5.47 11.87
CA PHE A 357 7.67 -6.84 11.50
C PHE A 357 7.72 -7.84 12.65
N GLN A 358 6.56 -8.34 13.05
CA GLN A 358 6.40 -9.38 14.08
C GLN A 358 6.23 -10.77 13.46
N ASP A 359 6.69 -11.80 14.16
CA ASP A 359 6.43 -13.19 13.77
C ASP A 359 4.93 -13.51 13.83
N GLN A 360 4.47 -14.32 12.88
CA GLN A 360 3.13 -14.91 12.89
C GLN A 360 3.17 -16.32 13.51
N ARG A 361 1.99 -16.89 13.81
CA ARG A 361 1.87 -18.30 14.23
C ARG A 361 2.43 -19.27 13.19
N ARG A 362 2.34 -18.93 11.91
CA ARG A 362 2.87 -19.71 10.80
C ARG A 362 4.31 -19.31 10.52
N LYS A 363 5.17 -20.31 10.34
CA LYS A 363 6.55 -20.12 9.91
C LYS A 363 6.57 -19.33 8.60
N ASN A 364 7.53 -18.42 8.48
CA ASN A 364 7.78 -17.57 7.30
C ASN A 364 6.68 -16.54 6.97
N GLU A 365 5.68 -16.38 7.83
CA GLU A 365 4.72 -15.28 7.77
C GLU A 365 5.09 -14.20 8.78
N VAL A 366 4.86 -12.94 8.42
CA VAL A 366 5.07 -11.79 9.30
C VAL A 366 3.84 -10.91 9.32
N ILE A 367 3.61 -10.26 10.46
CA ILE A 367 2.61 -9.22 10.61
C ILE A 367 3.34 -7.87 10.58
N MET A 368 2.90 -6.99 9.67
CA MET A 368 3.32 -5.60 9.65
C MET A 368 2.51 -4.80 10.67
N LYS A 369 3.19 -4.13 11.60
CA LYS A 369 2.61 -3.22 12.58
C LYS A 369 3.41 -1.93 12.59
N TRP A 370 2.96 -0.95 11.81
CA TRP A 370 3.68 0.30 11.63
C TRP A 370 3.91 1.06 12.93
N LEU A 371 2.92 1.05 13.83
CA LEU A 371 3.00 1.70 15.15
C LEU A 371 4.14 1.18 16.05
N TYR A 372 4.74 0.05 15.72
CA TYR A 372 5.87 -0.51 16.46
C TYR A 372 7.22 -0.20 15.82
N ARG A 373 7.26 0.70 14.83
CA ARG A 373 8.51 1.15 14.23
C ARG A 373 9.42 1.72 15.31
N LYS A 374 10.67 1.28 15.29
CA LYS A 374 11.75 1.80 16.13
C LYS A 374 12.73 2.57 15.26
N PRO A 375 12.40 3.81 14.81
CA PRO A 375 13.23 4.55 13.85
C PRO A 375 14.69 4.74 14.27
N PHE A 376 14.97 4.82 15.58
CA PHE A 376 16.32 5.07 16.09
C PHE A 376 17.10 3.81 16.42
N LEU A 377 16.57 2.61 16.11
CA LEU A 377 17.27 1.38 16.46
C LEU A 377 18.63 1.31 15.74
N HIS A 378 19.70 1.07 16.51
CA HIS A 378 21.10 1.06 16.09
C HIS A 378 21.69 2.43 15.73
N GLU A 379 20.99 3.53 16.01
CA GLU A 379 21.59 4.86 15.89
C GLU A 379 22.61 5.08 17.02
N ASP A 380 23.70 5.76 16.69
CA ASP A 380 24.72 6.15 17.66
C ASP A 380 24.17 7.26 18.57
N VAL A 381 24.50 7.15 19.85
CA VAL A 381 24.17 8.16 20.85
C VAL A 381 25.42 8.62 21.56
N VAL A 382 25.46 9.91 21.88
CA VAL A 382 26.46 10.51 22.76
C VAL A 382 25.71 11.19 23.88
N LYS A 383 25.88 10.68 25.10
CA LYS A 383 25.34 11.27 26.31
C LYS A 383 26.46 11.91 27.11
N GLU A 384 26.27 13.15 27.57
CA GLU A 384 27.19 13.79 28.50
C GLU A 384 26.65 13.64 29.92
N PHE A 385 27.47 13.08 30.81
CA PHE A 385 27.17 12.90 32.22
C PHE A 385 28.43 13.19 33.04
N ASP A 386 28.31 14.06 34.04
CA ASP A 386 29.43 14.51 34.90
C ASP A 386 30.65 15.06 34.12
N GLY A 387 30.40 15.75 33.01
CA GLY A 387 31.44 16.30 32.13
C GLY A 387 32.17 15.26 31.27
N GLN A 388 31.77 13.99 31.34
CA GLN A 388 32.28 12.91 30.49
C GLN A 388 31.25 12.56 29.41
N LYS A 389 31.74 12.31 28.18
CA LYS A 389 30.92 11.85 27.07
C LYS A 389 30.96 10.33 26.98
N TYR A 390 29.79 9.72 26.90
CA TYR A 390 29.57 8.28 26.76
C TYR A 390 29.03 8.00 25.37
N LYS A 391 29.75 7.18 24.63
CA LYS A 391 29.31 6.68 23.31
C LYS A 391 28.52 5.40 23.51
N GLY A 392 27.42 5.30 22.82
CA GLY A 392 26.58 4.12 22.82
C GLY A 392 25.79 4.01 21.53
N TRP A 393 24.91 3.03 21.50
CA TRP A 393 23.96 2.84 20.42
C TRP A 393 22.62 2.43 20.99
N VAL A 394 21.56 2.81 20.28
CA VAL A 394 20.21 2.35 20.59
C VAL A 394 20.14 0.86 20.29
N ASP A 395 19.91 0.04 21.31
CA ASP A 395 19.85 -1.41 21.19
C ASP A 395 18.42 -1.95 21.27
N ASN A 396 18.23 -3.16 20.73
CA ASN A 396 16.97 -3.86 20.84
C ASN A 396 16.91 -4.63 22.15
N PHE A 397 16.49 -3.96 23.23
CA PHE A 397 16.32 -4.54 24.58
C PHE A 397 15.70 -5.95 24.60
N TYR A 398 14.77 -6.22 23.69
CA TYR A 398 13.98 -7.46 23.68
C TYR A 398 14.61 -8.62 22.90
N ALA A 399 15.91 -8.59 22.60
CA ALA A 399 16.63 -9.75 22.05
C ALA A 399 16.65 -10.97 23.01
N GLY A 400 16.25 -10.79 24.28
CA GLY A 400 16.22 -11.83 25.33
C GLY A 400 15.07 -12.86 25.28
N GLY A 401 14.21 -12.87 24.27
CA GLY A 401 13.32 -14.01 23.99
C GLY A 401 11.99 -14.08 24.77
N THR A 402 11.60 -13.05 25.53
CA THR A 402 10.26 -12.99 26.13
C THR A 402 9.23 -12.46 25.13
N SER A 403 8.27 -13.31 24.77
CA SER A 403 7.22 -12.99 23.79
C SER A 403 6.29 -11.85 24.25
N TRP A 404 6.01 -10.91 23.35
CA TRP A 404 5.04 -9.82 23.48
C TRP A 404 3.61 -10.34 23.67
N ASN A 405 3.19 -10.66 24.90
CA ASN A 405 1.85 -11.22 25.14
C ASN A 405 1.02 -10.49 26.20
N SER A 406 1.50 -9.45 26.90
CA SER A 406 0.66 -8.66 27.81
C SER A 406 0.42 -7.23 27.33
N ALA A 407 -0.82 -6.76 27.50
CA ALA A 407 -1.22 -5.39 27.19
C ALA A 407 -0.61 -4.36 28.16
N GLU A 408 -0.15 -4.79 29.34
CA GLU A 408 0.58 -3.93 30.30
C GLU A 408 1.96 -3.52 29.77
N GLN A 409 2.64 -4.38 28.98
CA GLN A 409 3.93 -4.05 28.37
C GLN A 409 3.83 -3.08 27.19
N ALA A 410 2.61 -2.79 26.70
CA ALA A 410 2.39 -1.80 25.66
C ALA A 410 2.42 -0.36 26.21
N GLY A 411 2.34 -0.17 27.53
CA GLY A 411 2.48 1.13 28.18
C GLY A 411 3.92 1.66 28.21
N ASP A 412 4.90 0.77 28.14
CA ASP A 412 6.35 1.07 28.14
C ASP A 412 6.94 1.26 26.72
N MET A 413 6.09 1.44 25.71
CA MET A 413 6.54 1.55 24.31
C MET A 413 7.32 2.83 23.98
N ASP A 414 7.41 3.77 24.91
CA ASP A 414 8.12 5.04 24.73
C ASP A 414 9.58 4.99 25.21
N LEU A 415 10.03 3.84 25.76
CA LEU A 415 11.39 3.66 26.25
C LEU A 415 12.31 3.01 25.20
N TRP A 416 13.54 3.54 25.14
CA TRP A 416 14.59 3.17 24.21
C TRP A 416 15.83 2.73 24.96
N HIS A 417 16.18 1.47 24.79
CA HIS A 417 17.35 0.92 25.44
C HIS A 417 18.62 1.37 24.75
N ILE A 418 19.53 1.95 25.52
CA ILE A 418 20.84 2.38 25.09
C ILE A 418 21.86 1.43 25.70
N ARG A 419 22.79 0.93 24.89
CA ARG A 419 24.03 0.32 25.41
C ARG A 419 25.20 1.23 25.13
N TYR A 420 26.03 1.41 26.14
CA TYR A 420 27.26 2.18 26.06
C TYR A 420 28.47 1.27 25.83
N GLU A 421 29.54 1.84 25.28
CA GLU A 421 30.79 1.12 24.97
C GLU A 421 31.48 0.54 26.22
N ASP A 422 31.25 1.14 27.40
CA ASP A 422 31.76 0.68 28.70
C ASP A 422 30.97 -0.50 29.29
N GLY A 423 29.88 -0.91 28.64
CA GLY A 423 29.02 -2.02 29.05
C GLY A 423 27.80 -1.62 29.88
N ASP A 424 27.67 -0.33 30.22
CA ASP A 424 26.47 0.18 30.88
C ASP A 424 25.29 0.25 29.92
N ALA A 425 24.09 0.29 30.49
CA ALA A 425 22.86 0.42 29.74
C ALA A 425 21.78 1.17 30.51
N GLU A 426 20.92 1.87 29.79
CA GLU A 426 19.77 2.56 30.36
C GLU A 426 18.60 2.58 29.38
N ASP A 427 17.43 2.96 29.87
CA ASP A 427 16.23 3.13 29.05
C ASP A 427 15.85 4.63 29.03
N LEU A 428 15.77 5.21 27.84
CA LEU A 428 15.47 6.62 27.61
C LEU A 428 14.08 6.81 27.03
N GLY A 429 13.32 7.78 27.51
CA GLY A 429 12.12 8.26 26.83
C GLY A 429 12.47 8.91 25.48
N LEU A 430 11.49 9.03 24.58
CA LEU A 430 11.72 9.64 23.25
C LEU A 430 12.38 11.03 23.30
N ALA A 431 11.98 11.89 24.25
CA ALA A 431 12.54 13.24 24.39
C ALA A 431 14.01 13.21 24.84
N GLU A 432 14.36 12.28 25.73
CA GLU A 432 15.72 12.09 26.22
C GLU A 432 16.60 11.48 25.13
N LEU A 433 16.07 10.48 24.40
CA LEU A 433 16.73 9.91 23.23
C LEU A 433 17.06 10.99 22.20
N ALA A 434 16.10 11.84 21.86
CA ALA A 434 16.30 12.93 20.90
C ALA A 434 17.43 13.89 21.31
N ALA A 435 17.67 14.05 22.61
CA ALA A 435 18.74 14.91 23.13
C ALA A 435 20.14 14.27 23.05
N VAL A 436 20.23 12.94 22.98
CA VAL A 436 21.51 12.20 22.97
C VAL A 436 21.86 11.60 21.60
N LEU A 437 20.95 11.64 20.62
CA LEU A 437 21.25 11.19 19.25
C LEU A 437 22.33 12.08 18.64
N VAL A 438 23.36 11.45 18.07
CA VAL A 438 24.42 12.18 17.37
C VAL A 438 23.85 12.75 16.08
N PRO A 439 23.93 14.07 15.84
CA PRO A 439 23.52 14.65 14.57
C PRO A 439 24.33 14.02 13.41
N PRO A 440 23.72 13.77 12.25
CA PRO A 440 24.40 13.17 11.10
C PRO A 440 25.68 13.89 10.66
N GLU A 441 25.80 15.19 10.98
CA GLU A 441 26.91 16.04 10.55
C GLU A 441 28.21 15.84 11.36
N GLU A 442 28.15 15.29 12.57
CA GLU A 442 29.37 15.03 13.38
C GLU A 442 30.01 13.67 13.08
N GLY A 443 29.27 12.72 12.49
CA GLY A 443 29.76 11.35 12.22
C GLY A 443 30.61 11.18 10.96
N ALA A 444 30.61 12.14 10.05
CA ALA A 444 31.23 11.99 8.72
C ALA A 444 32.69 12.49 8.62
N ALA A 445 33.28 13.05 9.69
CA ALA A 445 34.60 13.70 9.63
C ALA A 445 35.78 12.89 10.21
N VAL A 446 35.57 11.65 10.65
CA VAL A 446 36.66 10.83 11.23
C VAL A 446 36.89 9.57 10.40
N GLY A 447 37.54 9.72 9.24
CA GLY A 447 37.98 8.55 8.46
C GLY A 447 38.30 8.81 6.99
N SER A 448 39.34 9.59 6.70
CA SER A 448 40.23 9.38 5.54
C SER A 448 41.63 9.87 5.86
#